data_AF-A0A7W0S8M1-F1
#
_entry.id   AF-A0A7W0S8M1-F1
#
_cell.length_a   1.000
_cell.length_b   1.000
_cell.length_c   1.000
_cell.angle_alpha   90.00
_cell.angle_beta   90.00
_cell.angle_gamma   90.00
#
_symmetry.space_group_name_H-M   'P 1'
#
loop_
_entity.id
_entity.type
_entity.pdbx_description
1 polymer ?
#
loop_
_entity_poly.entity_id
_entity_poly.type
_entity_poly.pdbx_seq_one_letter_code
_entity_poly.pdbx_strand_id
1 'polypeptide(L)'
;IDKAEAANRTFELGGPDVVTWNEFWGRLKRALGARRPSLHLPFGLMRVQAAVLEKLPNPPVTRDQLTMLEAGDNVVSNPDAVDTFGLPLVPLDEQLRLGVS
;
A
#
# COMPACT_ATOMS: atom_id res chain seq x y z
N ILE A 1 -22.49 -0.30 -16.15
CA ILE A 1 -22.04 0.31 -17.43
C ILE A 1 -21.33 -0.79 -18.18
N ASP A 2 -21.84 -1.22 -19.31
CA ASP A 2 -21.15 -2.18 -20.18
C ASP A 2 -20.22 -1.39 -21.09
N LYS A 3 -18.91 -1.59 -20.94
CA LYS A 3 -17.86 -0.88 -21.69
C LYS A 3 -17.19 -1.86 -22.63
N ALA A 4 -17.61 -1.86 -23.90
CA ALA A 4 -17.02 -2.73 -24.91
C ALA A 4 -15.50 -2.49 -25.05
N GLU A 5 -15.05 -1.26 -24.80
CA GLU A 5 -13.64 -0.87 -24.80
C GLU A 5 -12.80 -1.45 -23.65
N ALA A 6 -13.45 -2.06 -22.65
CA ALA A 6 -12.80 -2.73 -21.52
C ALA A 6 -12.68 -4.25 -21.69
N ALA A 7 -13.37 -4.85 -22.66
CA ALA A 7 -13.39 -6.29 -22.85
C ALA A 7 -11.99 -6.84 -23.17
N ASN A 8 -11.60 -7.94 -22.51
CA ASN A 8 -10.30 -8.62 -22.67
C ASN A 8 -9.07 -7.71 -22.41
N ARG A 9 -9.20 -6.67 -21.59
CA ARG A 9 -8.09 -5.82 -21.15
C ARG A 9 -7.79 -6.02 -19.67
N THR A 10 -6.51 -5.96 -19.33
CA THR A 10 -6.03 -5.87 -17.95
C THR A 10 -5.80 -4.40 -17.61
N PHE A 11 -6.28 -3.99 -16.44
CA PHE A 11 -6.13 -2.62 -15.96
C PHE A 11 -5.40 -2.63 -14.63
N GLU A 12 -4.45 -1.72 -14.47
CA GLU A 12 -3.77 -1.48 -13.20
C GLU A 12 -4.55 -0.43 -12.40
N LEU A 13 -4.73 -0.68 -11.11
CA LEU A 13 -5.48 0.20 -10.21
C LEU A 13 -4.54 0.84 -9.20
N GLY A 14 -4.61 2.17 -9.12
CA GLY A 14 -3.78 2.97 -8.24
C GLY A 14 -4.49 4.22 -7.77
N GLY A 15 -3.98 4.78 -6.67
CA GLY A 15 -4.43 6.07 -6.16
C GLY A 15 -3.77 7.24 -6.92
N PRO A 16 -4.21 8.48 -6.64
CA PRO A 16 -3.68 9.67 -7.28
C PRO A 16 -2.26 10.04 -6.80
N ASP A 17 -1.87 9.55 -5.62
CA ASP A 17 -0.59 9.85 -4.99
C ASP A 17 0.36 8.64 -5.09
N VAL A 18 1.48 8.82 -5.79
CA VAL A 18 2.62 7.89 -5.68
C VAL A 18 3.52 8.39 -4.55
N VAL A 19 3.67 7.59 -3.50
CA VAL A 19 4.44 7.95 -2.31
C VAL A 19 5.43 6.87 -1.95
N THR A 20 6.59 7.29 -1.47
CA THR A 20 7.56 6.37 -0.87
C THR A 20 7.03 5.82 0.45
N TRP A 21 7.60 4.68 0.88
CA TRP A 21 7.27 4.07 2.17
C TRP A 21 7.41 5.05 3.35
N ASN A 22 8.46 5.89 3.35
CA ASN A 22 8.69 6.87 4.41
C ASN A 22 7.62 7.97 4.42
N GLU A 23 7.19 8.45 3.24
CA GLU A 23 6.14 9.45 3.12
C GLU A 23 4.79 8.90 3.55
N PHE A 24 4.45 7.67 3.15
CA PHE A 24 3.25 6.97 3.60
C PHE A 24 3.19 6.89 5.12
N TRP A 25 4.25 6.38 5.77
CA TRP A 25 4.32 6.31 7.24
C TRP A 25 4.23 7.69 7.90
N GLY A 26 4.83 8.71 7.28
CA GLY A 26 4.72 10.09 7.75
C GLY A 26 3.28 10.60 7.71
N ARG A 27 2.57 10.41 6.61
CA ARG A 27 1.16 10.78 6.43
C ARG A 27 0.25 10.03 7.41
N LEU A 28 0.44 8.71 7.54
CA LEU A 28 -0.32 7.87 8.48
C LEU A 28 -0.15 8.30 9.95
N LYS A 29 1.09 8.56 10.39
CA LYS A 29 1.34 9.05 11.75
C LYS A 29 0.68 10.40 12.02
N ARG A 30 0.69 11.31 11.04
CA ARG A 30 0.00 12.60 11.14
C ARG A 30 -1.51 12.39 11.28
N ALA A 31 -2.11 11.53 10.45
CA ALA A 31 -3.54 11.23 10.52
C ALA A 31 -3.94 10.63 11.88
N LEU A 32 -3.11 9.76 12.44
CA LEU A 32 -3.31 9.15 13.77
C LEU A 32 -2.94 10.06 14.96
N GLY A 33 -2.34 11.23 14.73
CA GLY A 33 -1.78 12.06 15.80
C GLY A 33 -0.61 11.42 16.56
N ALA A 34 0.06 10.42 15.99
CA ALA A 34 1.09 9.62 16.66
C ALA A 34 2.49 10.24 16.55
N ARG A 35 3.24 10.27 17.67
CA ARG A 35 4.62 10.79 17.75
C ARG A 35 5.69 9.69 17.91
N ARG A 36 5.54 8.56 17.22
CA ARG A 36 6.50 7.43 17.31
C ARG A 36 7.63 7.59 16.28
N PRO A 37 8.92 7.39 16.64
CA PRO A 37 10.02 7.40 15.68
C PRO A 37 9.89 6.23 14.68
N SER A 38 10.40 6.42 13.46
CA SER A 38 10.56 5.32 12.48
C SER A 38 11.99 4.76 12.61
N LEU A 39 12.13 3.44 12.61
CA LEU A 39 13.44 2.77 12.54
C LEU A 39 13.49 1.92 11.27
N HIS A 40 14.56 2.08 10.48
CA HIS A 40 14.81 1.23 9.32
C HIS A 40 15.52 -0.04 9.77
N LEU A 41 14.88 -1.18 9.59
CA LEU A 41 15.46 -2.48 9.90
C LEU A 41 15.92 -3.17 8.62
N PRO A 42 17.13 -3.76 8.60
CA PRO A 42 17.57 -4.61 7.50
C PRO A 42 16.57 -5.76 7.24
N PHE A 43 16.28 -6.03 5.97
CA PHE A 43 15.33 -7.08 5.55
C PHE A 43 15.66 -8.46 6.15
N GLY A 44 16.95 -8.81 6.26
CA GLY A 44 17.37 -10.07 6.86
C GLY A 44 16.89 -10.24 8.31
N LEU A 45 16.93 -9.19 9.12
CA LEU A 45 16.41 -9.21 10.50
C LEU A 45 14.88 -9.33 10.52
N MET A 46 14.19 -8.65 9.60
CA MET A 46 12.73 -8.76 9.48
C MET A 46 12.30 -10.18 9.10
N ARG A 47 13.01 -10.85 8.18
CA ARG A 47 12.72 -12.24 7.76
C ARG A 47 12.87 -13.23 8.90
N VAL A 48 13.87 -13.06 9.77
CA VAL A 48 14.04 -13.89 10.98
C VAL A 48 12.90 -13.67 11.96
N GLN A 49 12.52 -12.41 12.22
CA GLN A 49 11.39 -12.12 13.09
C GLN A 49 10.07 -12.68 12.55
N ALA A 50 9.77 -12.51 11.26
CA ALA A 50 8.56 -13.06 10.66
C ALA A 50 8.53 -14.60 10.73
N ALA A 51 9.65 -15.28 10.49
CA ALA A 51 9.72 -16.74 10.60
C ALA A 51 9.41 -17.28 12.01
N VAL A 52 9.66 -16.47 13.04
CA VAL A 52 9.31 -16.80 14.43
C VAL A 52 7.84 -16.43 14.72
N LEU A 53 7.40 -15.26 14.27
CA LEU A 53 6.07 -14.71 14.56
C LEU A 53 4.94 -15.39 13.78
N GLU A 54 5.20 -15.94 12.60
CA GLU A 54 4.23 -16.70 11.78
C GLU A 54 3.63 -17.91 12.50
N LYS A 55 4.27 -18.41 13.55
CA LYS A 55 3.74 -19.53 14.35
C LYS A 55 2.65 -19.11 15.34
N LEU A 56 2.38 -17.81 15.47
CA LEU A 56 1.31 -17.29 16.31
C LEU A 56 -0.03 -17.35 15.55
N PRO A 57 -1.17 -17.56 16.25
CA PRO A 57 -2.48 -17.58 15.62
C PRO A 57 -2.91 -16.23 14.99
N ASN A 58 -2.22 -15.13 15.32
CA ASN A 58 -2.39 -13.82 14.67
C ASN A 58 -1.03 -13.10 14.54
N PRO A 59 -0.22 -13.42 13.51
CA PRO A 59 1.10 -12.85 13.35
C PRO A 59 1.01 -11.37 12.94
N PRO A 60 1.72 -10.45 13.60
CA PRO A 60 1.70 -9.03 13.22
C PRO A 60 2.39 -8.75 11.86
N VAL A 61 3.27 -9.64 11.41
CA VAL A 61 3.96 -9.58 10.11
C VAL A 61 4.18 -11.01 9.60
N THR A 62 3.79 -11.30 8.36
CA THR A 62 4.07 -12.57 7.67
C THR A 62 5.26 -12.44 6.70
N ARG A 63 5.92 -13.55 6.37
CA ARG A 63 7.04 -13.61 5.42
C ARG A 63 6.58 -13.27 4.00
N ASP A 64 5.35 -13.59 3.65
CA ASP A 64 4.77 -13.20 2.36
C ASP A 64 4.62 -11.68 2.25
N GLN A 65 4.16 -11.01 3.32
CA GLN A 65 4.10 -9.55 3.38
C GLN A 65 5.50 -8.92 3.26
N LEU A 66 6.50 -9.51 3.91
CA LEU A 66 7.89 -9.06 3.75
C LEU A 66 8.44 -9.27 2.34
N THR A 67 8.08 -10.38 1.69
CA THR A 67 8.50 -10.67 0.32
C THR A 67 7.87 -9.68 -0.65
N MET A 68 6.60 -9.31 -0.45
CA MET A 68 5.97 -8.23 -1.22
C MET A 68 6.67 -6.89 -1.03
N LEU A 69 7.09 -6.55 0.20
CA LEU A 69 7.85 -5.33 0.47
C LEU A 69 9.26 -5.37 -0.15
N GLU A 70 9.87 -6.55 -0.27
CA GLU A 70 11.17 -6.75 -0.90
C GLU A 70 11.10 -6.64 -2.43
N ALA A 71 9.95 -6.93 -3.04
CA ALA A 71 9.74 -6.89 -4.50
C ALA A 71 9.85 -5.49 -5.11
N GLY A 72 9.81 -4.42 -4.30
CA GLY A 72 10.03 -3.05 -4.74
C GLY A 72 8.75 -2.26 -4.97
N ASP A 73 8.84 -1.25 -5.84
CA ASP A 73 7.77 -0.28 -6.08
C ASP A 73 6.63 -0.90 -6.93
N ASN A 74 5.51 -1.22 -6.28
CA ASN A 74 4.29 -1.65 -6.94
C ASN A 74 3.37 -0.45 -7.24
N VAL A 75 3.75 0.34 -8.23
CA VAL A 75 3.03 1.55 -8.68
C VAL A 75 2.39 1.31 -10.04
N VAL A 76 1.27 1.99 -10.31
CA VAL A 76 0.64 1.92 -11.63
C VAL A 76 1.52 2.53 -12.70
N SER A 77 1.56 1.87 -13.86
CA SER A 77 2.35 2.28 -15.02
C SER A 77 1.59 3.19 -15.98
N ASN A 78 0.25 3.21 -15.91
CA ASN A 78 -0.61 3.96 -16.83
C ASN A 78 -1.95 4.38 -16.17
N PRO A 79 -2.66 5.37 -16.75
CA PRO A 79 -3.96 5.83 -16.26
C PRO A 79 -5.17 5.11 -16.86
N ASP A 80 -4.98 4.02 -17.63
CA ASP A 80 -6.02 3.41 -18.47
C ASP A 80 -7.31 3.08 -17.70
N ALA A 81 -7.17 2.65 -16.45
CA ALA A 81 -8.32 2.33 -15.60
C ALA A 81 -9.15 3.58 -15.29
N VAL A 82 -8.49 4.69 -14.97
CA VAL A 82 -9.14 5.96 -14.64
C VAL A 82 -9.83 6.51 -15.87
N ASP A 83 -9.15 6.51 -17.02
CA ASP A 83 -9.68 7.03 -18.28
C ASP A 83 -10.84 6.17 -18.80
N THR A 84 -10.71 4.85 -18.69
CA THR A 84 -11.75 3.92 -19.17
C THR A 84 -12.98 3.97 -18.28
N PHE A 85 -12.83 3.97 -16.96
CA PHE A 85 -13.97 3.82 -16.04
C PHE A 85 -14.43 5.14 -15.38
N GLY A 86 -13.73 6.25 -15.60
CA GLY A 86 -14.05 7.54 -15.00
C GLY A 86 -13.93 7.51 -13.47
N LEU A 87 -12.92 6.82 -12.94
CA LEU A 87 -12.78 6.57 -11.51
C LEU A 87 -12.48 7.87 -10.75
N PRO A 88 -13.31 8.27 -9.78
CA PRO A 88 -12.99 9.41 -8.93
C PRO A 88 -11.87 9.02 -7.97
N LEU A 89 -10.66 9.53 -8.22
CA LEU A 89 -9.52 9.32 -7.34
C LEU A 89 -9.62 10.24 -6.12
N VAL A 90 -9.35 9.68 -4.94
CA VAL A 90 -9.34 10.40 -3.67
C VAL A 90 -7.89 10.47 -3.16
N PRO A 91 -7.40 11.65 -2.75
CA PRO A 91 -6.06 11.79 -2.19
C PRO A 91 -5.83 10.91 -0.96
N LEU A 92 -4.60 10.43 -0.82
CA LEU A 92 -4.19 9.52 0.26
C LEU A 92 -4.48 10.12 1.64
N ASP A 93 -4.20 11.40 1.84
CA ASP A 93 -4.40 12.06 3.14
C ASP A 93 -5.89 12.11 3.53
N GLU A 94 -6.79 12.23 2.55
CA GLU A 94 -8.23 12.18 2.79
C GLU A 94 -8.69 10.76 3.15
N GLN A 95 -8.20 9.75 2.43
CA GLN A 95 -8.49 8.34 2.75
C GLN A 95 -7.98 7.96 4.14
N LEU A 96 -6.77 8.39 4.50
CA LEU A 96 -6.22 8.17 5.84
C LEU A 96 -7.09 8.82 6.92
N ARG A 97 -7.56 10.05 6.70
CA ARG A 97 -8.46 10.75 7.63
C ARG A 97 -9.78 9.99 7.83
N LEU A 98 -10.33 9.38 6.77
CA LEU A 98 -11.55 8.58 6.83
C LEU A 98 -11.35 7.22 7.53
N GLY A 99 -10.17 6.61 7.39
CA GLY A 99 -9.87 5.31 8.00
C GLY A 99 -9.50 5.35 9.48
N VAL A 100 -9.10 6.51 10.01
CA VAL A 100 -8.71 6.69 11.42
C VAL A 100 -9.83 7.23 12.32
N SER A 101 -10.97 7.63 11.74
CA SER A 101 -12.18 8.05 12.46
C SER A 101 -13.02 6.85 12.87
#